data_AF-A0A7X5WTP0-F1
#
_entry.id   AF-A0A7X5WTP0-F1
#
_cell.length_a   1.000
_cell.length_b   1.000
_cell.length_c   1.000
_cell.angle_alpha   90.00
_cell.angle_beta   90.00
_cell.angle_gamma   90.00
#
_symmetry.space_group_name_H-M   'P 1'
#
loop_
_entity.id
_entity.type
_entity.pdbx_description
1 polymer ?
#
loop_
_entity_poly.entity_id
_entity_poly.type
_entity_poly.pdbx_seq_one_letter_code
_entity_poly.pdbx_strand_id
1 'polypeptide(L)'
;MKRAALILPALILGIGFFGWPMASIIATGLAEDPDRPWTVLADPGIRSIAWFTVWQAAISTLLTLAVGLPLAFVLSRYRFPGRTVLRTLVTIPFVLPTVVVALAFISLIGPSGTLGVDLVGTAAAV
;
A
#
# COMPACT_ATOMS: atom_id res chain seq x y z
N MET A 1 -36.36 -9.31 10.47
CA MET A 1 -35.72 -9.16 11.79
C MET A 1 -34.24 -9.55 11.80
N LYS A 2 -33.83 -10.84 11.81
CA LYS A 2 -32.41 -11.26 12.03
C LYS A 2 -31.32 -10.47 11.27
N ARG A 3 -31.51 -10.08 10.00
CA ARG A 3 -30.54 -9.24 9.26
C ARG A 3 -30.39 -7.82 9.83
N ALA A 4 -31.47 -7.18 10.28
CA ALA A 4 -31.41 -5.82 10.85
C ALA A 4 -30.58 -5.75 12.13
N ALA A 5 -30.64 -6.80 12.96
CA ALA A 5 -29.84 -6.92 14.19
C ALA A 5 -28.32 -7.06 13.92
N LEU A 6 -27.92 -7.44 12.70
CA LEU A 6 -26.51 -7.48 12.27
C LEU A 6 -26.07 -6.19 11.56
N ILE A 7 -27.00 -5.51 10.88
CA ILE A 7 -26.76 -4.23 10.19
C ILE A 7 -26.49 -3.11 11.21
N LEU A 8 -27.20 -3.09 12.35
CA LEU A 8 -27.03 -2.07 13.38
C LEU A 8 -25.59 -2.00 13.96
N PRO A 9 -24.97 -3.08 14.49
CA PRO A 9 -23.59 -3.02 14.95
C PRO A 9 -22.59 -2.75 13.81
N ALA A 10 -22.85 -3.22 12.59
CA ALA A 10 -22.01 -2.89 11.43
C ALA A 10 -22.02 -1.40 11.10
N LEU A 11 -23.18 -0.72 11.19
CA LEU A 11 -23.29 0.73 11.03
C LEU A 11 -22.63 1.49 12.18
N ILE A 12 -22.79 1.04 13.43
CA ILE A 12 -22.16 1.67 14.60
C ILE A 12 -20.63 1.58 14.50
N LEU A 13 -20.07 0.46 14.06
CA LEU A 13 -18.62 0.32 13.82
C LEU A 13 -18.17 1.13 12.59
N GLY A 14 -18.85 1.00 11.45
CA GLY A 14 -18.46 1.71 10.22
C GLY A 14 -18.53 3.23 10.34
N ILE A 15 -19.65 3.77 10.81
CA ILE A 15 -19.88 5.22 10.89
C ILE A 15 -19.36 5.78 12.22
N GLY A 16 -19.63 5.10 13.35
CA GLY A 16 -19.29 5.60 14.68
C GLY A 16 -17.83 5.39 15.09
N PHE A 17 -17.18 4.29 14.67
CA PHE A 17 -15.77 4.04 15.03
C PHE A 17 -14.77 4.47 13.95
N PHE A 18 -15.08 4.29 12.65
CA PHE A 18 -14.19 4.75 11.56
C PHE A 18 -14.60 6.12 10.97
N GLY A 19 -15.90 6.32 10.71
CA GLY A 19 -16.39 7.56 10.11
C GLY A 19 -16.18 8.79 11.00
N TRP A 20 -16.49 8.69 12.30
CA TRP A 20 -16.39 9.82 13.24
C TRP A 20 -14.95 10.37 13.40
N PRO A 21 -13.90 9.56 13.65
CA PRO A 21 -12.54 10.09 13.72
C PRO A 21 -12.07 10.75 12.42
N MET A 22 -12.41 10.17 11.25
CA MET A 22 -12.09 10.79 9.95
C MET A 22 -12.80 12.14 9.78
N ALA A 23 -14.09 12.20 10.11
CA ALA A 23 -14.86 13.43 10.06
C ALA A 23 -14.32 14.48 11.04
N SER A 24 -13.90 14.11 12.25
CA SER A 24 -13.32 15.05 13.23
C SER A 24 -11.95 15.57 12.80
N ILE A 25 -11.09 14.74 12.20
CA ILE A 25 -9.77 15.17 11.69
C ILE A 25 -9.96 16.22 10.58
N ILE A 26 -10.89 15.97 9.66
CA ILE A 26 -11.21 16.91 8.58
C ILE A 26 -11.86 18.19 9.13
N ALA A 27 -12.82 18.06 10.06
CA ALA A 27 -13.52 19.20 10.66
C ALA A 27 -12.57 20.11 11.44
N THR A 28 -11.71 19.57 12.31
CA THR A 28 -10.71 20.35 13.06
C THR A 28 -9.72 21.01 12.09
N GLY A 29 -9.18 20.28 11.12
CA GLY A 29 -8.21 20.81 10.16
C GLY A 29 -8.74 21.90 9.22
N LEU A 30 -10.06 22.00 9.03
CA LEU A 30 -10.74 23.07 8.30
C LEU A 30 -11.26 24.20 9.21
N ALA A 31 -11.49 23.92 10.49
CA ALA A 31 -11.95 24.91 11.47
C ALA A 31 -10.80 25.78 12.01
N GLU A 32 -9.56 25.27 12.01
CA GLU A 32 -8.37 26.04 12.41
C GLU A 32 -7.93 27.07 11.36
N ASP A 33 -8.00 26.73 10.07
CA ASP A 33 -7.45 27.56 8.98
C ASP A 33 -8.26 27.38 7.68
N PRO A 34 -9.00 28.41 7.23
CA PRO A 34 -9.97 28.30 6.12
C PRO A 34 -9.60 27.76 4.63
N ASP A 35 -8.42 28.37 4.75
CA ASP A 35 -7.50 28.50 3.61
C ASP A 35 -6.33 27.47 3.58
N ARG A 36 -6.36 26.44 4.45
CA ARG A 36 -5.29 25.42 4.55
C ARG A 36 -5.11 24.48 3.33
N PRO A 37 -6.06 23.62 2.91
CA PRO A 37 -6.01 22.89 1.63
C PRO A 37 -5.46 23.63 0.39
N TRP A 38 -5.92 24.85 0.09
CA TRP A 38 -5.42 25.76 -0.94
C TRP A 38 -3.90 25.92 -0.88
N THR A 39 -3.39 26.32 0.29
CA THR A 39 -1.97 26.62 0.50
C THR A 39 -1.15 25.33 0.51
N VAL A 40 -1.68 24.25 1.08
CA VAL A 40 -1.13 22.87 1.02
C VAL A 40 -1.03 22.33 -0.42
N LEU A 41 -1.97 22.66 -1.30
CA LEU A 41 -1.95 22.25 -2.73
C LEU A 41 -1.11 23.21 -3.60
N ALA A 42 -0.91 24.44 -3.15
CA ALA A 42 0.00 25.42 -3.75
C ALA A 42 1.48 25.13 -3.41
N ASP A 43 1.75 24.53 -2.25
CA ASP A 43 3.09 24.22 -1.76
C ASP A 43 3.89 23.34 -2.76
N PRO A 44 5.07 23.82 -3.22
CA PRO A 44 5.89 23.07 -4.19
C PRO A 44 6.46 21.75 -3.65
N GLY A 45 6.74 21.66 -2.35
CA GLY A 45 7.27 20.46 -1.70
C GLY A 45 6.20 19.37 -1.59
N ILE A 46 5.01 19.73 -1.12
CA ILE A 46 3.85 18.82 -1.04
C ILE A 46 3.45 18.35 -2.45
N ARG A 47 3.47 19.24 -3.45
CA ARG A 47 3.23 18.86 -4.85
C ARG A 47 4.29 17.90 -5.38
N SER A 48 5.56 18.09 -5.04
CA SER A 48 6.66 17.21 -5.43
C SER A 48 6.48 15.80 -4.83
N ILE A 49 6.17 15.72 -3.53
CA ILE A 49 5.91 14.46 -2.82
C ILE A 49 4.68 13.76 -3.40
N ALA A 50 3.57 14.48 -3.61
CA ALA A 50 2.35 13.92 -4.18
C ALA A 50 2.58 13.40 -5.61
N TRP A 51 3.31 14.13 -6.45
CA TRP A 51 3.66 13.67 -7.79
C TRP A 51 4.56 12.42 -7.74
N PHE A 52 5.56 12.39 -6.85
CA PHE A 52 6.40 11.21 -6.64
C PHE A 52 5.56 9.97 -6.29
N THR A 53 4.71 10.05 -5.27
CA THR A 53 3.83 8.96 -4.87
C THR A 53 2.89 8.51 -6.00
N VAL A 54 2.35 9.45 -6.80
CA VAL A 54 1.43 9.11 -7.90
C VAL A 54 2.14 8.37 -9.04
N TRP A 55 3.30 8.83 -9.51
CA TRP A 55 3.99 8.13 -10.61
C TRP A 55 4.61 6.80 -10.12
N GLN A 56 5.13 6.77 -8.90
CA GLN A 56 5.68 5.55 -8.29
C GLN A 56 4.59 4.49 -8.17
N ALA A 57 3.41 4.85 -7.63
CA ALA A 57 2.28 3.92 -7.51
C ALA A 57 1.78 3.43 -8.88
N ALA A 58 1.81 4.30 -9.90
CA ALA A 58 1.45 3.91 -11.27
C ALA A 58 2.44 2.88 -11.86
N ILE A 59 3.75 3.10 -11.73
CA ILE A 59 4.77 2.16 -12.21
C ILE A 59 4.72 0.85 -11.41
N SER A 60 4.63 0.91 -10.08
CA SER A 60 4.47 -0.26 -9.22
C SER A 60 3.22 -1.06 -9.56
N THR A 61 2.10 -0.40 -9.90
CA THR A 61 0.87 -1.06 -10.39
C THR A 61 1.09 -1.73 -11.75
N LEU A 62 1.72 -1.05 -12.71
CA LEU A 62 1.99 -1.60 -14.05
C LEU A 62 2.94 -2.81 -14.00
N LEU A 63 4.00 -2.76 -13.19
CA LEU A 63 4.90 -3.89 -12.94
C LEU A 63 4.16 -5.06 -12.25
N THR A 64 3.33 -4.76 -11.25
CA THR A 64 2.50 -5.77 -10.56
C THR A 64 1.53 -6.45 -11.52
N LEU A 65 0.93 -5.73 -12.47
CA LEU A 65 0.09 -6.31 -13.50
C LEU A 65 0.91 -7.13 -14.51
N ALA A 66 2.04 -6.62 -14.98
CA ALA A 66 2.90 -7.28 -15.98
C ALA A 66 3.41 -8.66 -15.51
N VAL A 67 3.74 -8.80 -14.22
CA VAL A 67 4.18 -10.08 -13.63
C VAL A 67 3.00 -10.88 -13.07
N GLY A 68 2.08 -10.22 -12.36
CA GLY A 68 0.99 -10.85 -11.62
C GLY A 68 -0.11 -11.43 -12.49
N LEU A 69 -0.47 -10.79 -13.61
CA LEU A 69 -1.56 -11.28 -14.47
C LEU A 69 -1.20 -12.59 -15.20
N PRO A 70 -0.02 -12.73 -15.84
CA PRO A 70 0.45 -14.00 -16.38
C PRO A 70 0.58 -15.10 -15.30
N LEU A 71 1.09 -14.73 -14.12
CA LEU A 71 1.29 -15.66 -13.02
C LEU A 71 -0.05 -16.17 -12.44
N ALA A 72 -1.04 -15.31 -12.29
CA ALA A 72 -2.41 -15.67 -11.92
C ALA A 72 -3.10 -16.53 -13.00
N PHE A 73 -2.88 -16.23 -14.28
CA PHE A 73 -3.38 -17.05 -15.39
C PHE A 73 -2.79 -18.47 -15.36
N VAL A 74 -1.46 -18.60 -15.23
CA VAL A 74 -0.77 -19.89 -15.14
C VAL A 74 -1.22 -20.67 -13.90
N LEU A 75 -1.24 -20.02 -12.73
CA LEU A 75 -1.62 -20.65 -11.46
C LEU A 75 -3.12 -21.03 -11.39
N SER A 76 -4.00 -20.41 -12.16
CA SER A 76 -5.43 -20.76 -12.22
C SER A 76 -5.74 -21.84 -13.26
N ARG A 77 -5.20 -21.74 -14.48
CA ARG A 77 -5.50 -22.64 -15.61
C ARG A 77 -4.76 -23.97 -15.56
N TYR A 78 -3.51 -24.01 -15.12
CA TYR A 78 -2.64 -25.19 -15.29
C TYR A 78 -2.40 -25.95 -13.98
N ARG A 79 -2.08 -27.25 -14.10
CA ARG A 79 -1.55 -28.09 -13.02
C ARG A 79 -0.20 -28.66 -13.47
N PHE A 80 0.84 -28.37 -12.70
CA PHE A 80 2.23 -28.74 -12.98
C PHE A 80 2.97 -29.01 -11.67
N PRO A 81 4.00 -29.89 -11.65
CA PRO A 81 4.85 -30.07 -10.49
C PRO A 81 5.55 -28.74 -10.14
N GLY A 82 5.51 -28.35 -8.86
CA GLY A 82 6.00 -27.04 -8.39
C GLY A 82 4.93 -25.94 -8.23
N ARG A 83 3.69 -26.13 -8.72
CA ARG A 83 2.58 -25.16 -8.55
C ARG A 83 2.37 -24.71 -7.09
N THR A 84 2.55 -25.61 -6.13
CA THR A 84 2.45 -25.30 -4.70
C THR A 84 3.56 -24.36 -4.24
N VAL A 85 4.82 -24.62 -4.62
CA VAL A 85 5.98 -23.78 -4.28
C VAL A 85 5.80 -22.38 -4.86
N LEU A 86 5.41 -22.28 -6.15
CA LEU A 86 5.18 -21.00 -6.80
C LEU A 86 4.03 -20.21 -6.14
N ARG A 87 2.94 -20.88 -5.75
CA ARG A 87 1.87 -20.25 -4.96
C ARG A 87 2.39 -19.75 -3.60
N THR A 88 3.18 -20.53 -2.89
CA THR A 88 3.74 -20.13 -1.58
C THR A 88 4.66 -18.91 -1.74
N LEU A 89 5.56 -18.89 -2.73
CA LEU A 89 6.45 -17.76 -3.01
C LEU A 89 5.67 -16.46 -3.26
N VAL A 90 4.58 -16.51 -4.04
CA VAL A 90 3.70 -15.35 -4.28
C VAL A 90 2.91 -14.95 -3.03
N THR A 91 2.62 -15.88 -2.12
CA THR A 91 1.83 -15.61 -0.91
C THR A 91 2.68 -15.08 0.25
N ILE A 92 3.96 -15.44 0.33
CA ILE A 92 4.87 -15.05 1.42
C ILE A 92 4.84 -13.55 1.74
N PRO A 93 4.96 -12.60 0.77
CA PRO A 93 4.94 -11.17 1.07
C PRO A 93 3.68 -10.67 1.79
N PHE A 94 2.54 -11.36 1.64
CA PHE A 94 1.27 -11.00 2.26
C PHE A 94 1.09 -11.53 3.70
N VAL A 95 1.99 -12.41 4.16
CA VAL A 95 2.02 -12.94 5.53
C VAL A 95 3.25 -12.51 6.33
N LEU A 96 4.22 -11.86 5.70
CA LEU A 96 5.36 -11.26 6.38
C LEU A 96 4.96 -9.93 7.05
N PRO A 97 5.41 -9.65 8.29
CA PRO A 97 5.32 -8.32 8.86
C PRO A 97 6.08 -7.30 8.01
N THR A 98 5.57 -6.06 7.91
CA THR A 98 6.17 -4.97 7.12
C THR A 98 7.65 -4.74 7.44
N VAL A 99 8.04 -4.82 8.71
CA VAL A 99 9.42 -4.71 9.17
C VAL A 99 10.32 -5.82 8.59
N VAL A 100 9.82 -7.05 8.47
CA VAL A 100 10.59 -8.17 7.89
C VAL A 100 10.78 -7.98 6.39
N VAL A 101 9.78 -7.45 5.68
CA VAL A 101 9.92 -7.09 4.26
C VAL A 101 10.96 -5.98 4.08
N ALA A 102 10.90 -4.92 4.89
CA ALA A 102 11.88 -3.83 4.84
C ALA A 102 13.31 -4.32 5.11
N LEU A 103 13.51 -5.15 6.13
CA LEU A 103 14.83 -5.76 6.43
C LEU A 103 15.32 -6.66 5.29
N ALA A 104 14.44 -7.45 4.66
CA ALA A 104 14.81 -8.29 3.52
C ALA A 104 15.29 -7.46 2.31
N PHE A 105 14.67 -6.31 2.05
CA PHE A 105 15.19 -5.37 1.04
C PHE A 105 16.54 -4.76 1.45
N ILE A 106 16.71 -4.31 2.70
CA ILE A 106 17.98 -3.73 3.17
C ILE A 106 19.13 -4.75 3.09
N SER A 107 18.88 -6.03 3.39
CA SER A 107 19.86 -7.13 3.22
C SER A 107 20.18 -7.48 1.76
N LEU A 108 19.40 -6.98 0.80
CA LEU A 108 19.57 -7.26 -0.64
C LEU A 108 20.17 -6.05 -1.39
N ILE A 109 19.66 -4.85 -1.14
CA ILE A 109 19.92 -3.58 -1.87
C ILE A 109 20.33 -2.40 -0.95
N GLY A 110 20.88 -2.67 0.23
CA GLY A 110 21.43 -1.66 1.14
C GLY A 110 22.96 -1.55 1.12
N PRO A 111 23.56 -0.75 2.04
CA PRO A 111 25.01 -0.48 2.08
C PRO A 111 25.91 -1.71 2.29
N SER A 112 25.33 -2.85 2.67
CA SER A 112 26.00 -4.15 2.78
C SER A 112 25.13 -5.28 2.21
N GLY A 113 24.28 -4.94 1.23
CA GLY A 113 23.34 -5.84 0.57
C GLY A 113 24.04 -6.83 -0.37
N THR A 114 23.49 -8.03 -0.49
CA THR A 114 24.12 -9.12 -1.25
C THR A 114 24.19 -8.91 -2.76
N LEU A 115 23.47 -7.92 -3.32
CA LEU A 115 23.60 -7.52 -4.73
C LEU A 115 24.74 -6.51 -4.98
N GLY A 116 25.38 -5.96 -3.95
CA GLY A 116 26.44 -4.96 -4.10
C GLY A 116 25.97 -3.60 -4.64
N VAL A 117 24.66 -3.35 -4.62
CA VAL A 117 24.03 -2.07 -5.00
C VAL A 117 23.37 -1.49 -3.76
N ASP A 118 23.69 -0.25 -3.41
CA ASP A 118 22.97 0.48 -2.36
C ASP A 118 21.94 1.43 -3.00
N LEU A 119 20.67 1.21 -2.65
CA LEU A 119 19.54 2.04 -3.07
C LEU A 119 18.89 2.77 -1.88
N VAL A 120 19.39 2.59 -0.65
CA VAL A 120 18.75 3.14 0.56
C VAL A 120 18.78 4.66 0.54
N GLY A 121 17.61 5.28 0.76
CA GLY A 121 17.43 6.73 0.65
C GLY A 121 17.27 7.25 -0.78
N THR A 122 17.29 6.39 -1.80
CA THR A 122 17.00 6.77 -3.19
C THR A 122 15.51 6.60 -3.55
N ALA A 123 15.09 7.25 -4.63
CA ALA A 123 13.78 7.10 -5.25
C ALA A 123 13.46 5.67 -5.78
N ALA A 124 14.42 4.73 -5.72
CA ALA A 124 14.25 3.34 -6.14
C ALA A 124 14.03 2.36 -4.96
N ALA A 125 14.10 2.83 -3.71
CA ALA A 125 13.88 2.02 -2.50
C ALA A 125 12.59 2.42 -1.73
N VAL A 126 11.67 3.12 -2.40
CA VAL A 126 10.39 3.64 -1.87
C VAL A 126 9.28 3.33 -2.87
#